data_AF-A0A974YGN7-F1
#
_entry.id   AF-A0A974YGN7-F1
#
_cell.length_a   1.000
_cell.length_b   1.000
_cell.length_c   1.000
_cell.angle_alpha   90.00
_cell.angle_beta   90.00
_cell.angle_gamma   90.00
#
_symmetry.space_group_name_H-M   'P 1'
#
loop_
_entity.id
_entity.type
_entity.pdbx_description
1 polymer ?
#
loop_
_entity_poly.entity_id
_entity_poly.type
_entity_poly.pdbx_seq_one_letter_code
_entity_poly.pdbx_strand_id
1 'polypeptide(L)'
;MRIRRFSSFDKTIGSDRDTLVSEFLDVSTATDHEFSNELGRQRYARYIHAVGCLQYGDKFLADLETAYASGVVQRPAFPVGEVA
;
A
#
# COMPACT_ATOMS: atom_id res chain seq x y z
N MET A 1 11.13 14.05 -1.21
CA MET A 1 10.27 13.79 -2.39
C MET A 1 8.83 13.90 -1.90
N ARG A 2 8.01 14.81 -2.43
CA ARG A 2 6.67 15.08 -1.88
C ARG A 2 5.73 13.99 -2.40
N ILE A 3 5.37 13.03 -1.55
CA ILE A 3 4.59 11.88 -1.99
C ILE A 3 3.19 12.34 -2.42
N ARG A 4 2.85 12.12 -3.69
CA ARG A 4 1.52 12.41 -4.23
C ARG A 4 0.64 11.19 -4.02
N ARG A 5 -0.05 11.15 -2.88
CA ARG A 5 -1.09 10.15 -2.61
C ARG A 5 -2.25 10.30 -3.60
N PHE A 6 -2.96 9.20 -3.87
CA PHE A 6 -4.17 9.27 -4.68
C PHE A 6 -5.23 10.13 -4.00
N SER A 7 -5.74 11.13 -4.74
CA SER A 7 -6.75 12.06 -4.24
C SER A 7 -8.18 11.51 -4.32
N SER A 8 -8.39 10.42 -5.08
CA SER A 8 -9.72 9.94 -5.43
C SER A 8 -9.69 8.50 -5.97
N PHE A 9 -10.82 7.80 -5.85
CA PHE A 9 -10.95 6.38 -6.22
C PHE A 9 -10.75 6.11 -7.71
N ASP A 10 -11.26 6.99 -8.58
CA ASP A 10 -11.11 6.93 -10.03
C ASP A 10 -9.64 6.90 -10.47
N LYS A 11 -8.77 7.65 -9.78
CA LYS A 11 -7.34 7.63 -10.06
C LYS A 11 -6.69 6.34 -9.61
N THR A 12 -7.07 5.81 -8.45
CA THR A 12 -6.51 4.55 -7.96
C THR A 12 -6.91 3.40 -8.87
N ILE A 13 -8.19 3.27 -9.23
CA ILE A 13 -8.68 2.20 -10.11
C ILE A 13 -8.24 2.38 -11.58
N GLY A 14 -7.85 3.59 -11.99
CA GLY A 14 -7.28 3.82 -13.32
C GLY A 14 -5.78 3.56 -13.42
N SER A 15 -5.10 3.27 -12.31
CA SER A 15 -3.64 3.17 -12.28
C SER A 15 -3.13 1.82 -12.76
N ASP A 16 -1.96 1.83 -13.37
CA ASP A 16 -1.25 0.59 -13.67
C ASP A 16 -0.77 -0.11 -12.39
N ARG A 17 -0.45 -1.39 -12.55
CA ARG A 17 -0.01 -2.26 -11.45
C ARG A 17 1.24 -1.72 -10.76
N ASP A 18 2.23 -1.28 -11.53
CA ASP A 18 3.52 -0.86 -11.00
C ASP A 18 3.38 0.39 -10.13
N THR A 19 2.47 1.29 -10.51
CA THR A 19 2.09 2.46 -9.69
C THR A 19 1.42 2.05 -8.39
N LEU A 20 0.51 1.06 -8.41
CA LEU A 20 -0.13 0.57 -7.17
C LEU A 20 0.86 -0.14 -6.25
N VAL A 21 1.79 -0.91 -6.80
CA VAL A 21 2.88 -1.56 -6.05
C VAL A 21 3.77 -0.51 -5.40
N SER A 22 4.24 0.47 -6.17
CA SER A 22 5.08 1.56 -5.66
C SER A 22 4.37 2.33 -4.54
N GLU A 23 3.13 2.74 -4.75
CA GLU A 23 2.36 3.47 -3.74
C GLU A 23 2.17 2.62 -2.47
N PHE A 24 1.85 1.33 -2.60
CA PHE A 24 1.70 0.46 -1.44
C PHE A 24 3.00 0.35 -0.61
N LEU A 25 4.14 0.14 -1.28
CA LEU A 25 5.44 0.04 -0.62
C LEU A 25 5.85 1.37 0.03
N ASP A 26 5.58 2.49 -0.65
CA ASP A 26 5.83 3.82 -0.13
C ASP A 26 4.99 4.11 1.12
N VAL A 27 3.70 3.76 1.13
CA VAL A 27 2.85 3.91 2.33
C VAL A 27 3.33 2.98 3.46
N SER A 28 3.76 1.77 3.12
CA SER A 28 4.16 0.76 4.11
C SER A 28 5.45 1.15 4.84
N THR A 29 6.33 1.91 4.18
CA THR A 29 7.60 2.43 4.73
C THR A 29 7.53 3.88 5.18
N ALA A 30 6.41 4.57 4.92
CA ALA A 30 6.21 5.96 5.31
C ALA A 30 6.36 6.16 6.82
N THR A 31 6.97 7.29 7.19
CA THR A 31 7.18 7.67 8.60
C THR A 31 6.12 8.67 9.07
N ASP A 32 6.01 8.86 10.40
CA ASP A 32 4.90 9.57 11.07
C ASP A 32 4.59 10.99 10.56
N HIS A 33 5.50 11.66 9.85
CA HIS A 33 5.25 13.01 9.32
C HIS A 33 4.51 13.02 7.97
N GLU A 34 4.33 11.87 7.34
CA GLU A 34 3.66 11.73 6.04
C GLU A 34 2.17 11.40 6.17
N PHE A 35 1.73 11.04 7.37
CA PHE A 35 0.34 10.77 7.71
C PHE A 35 -0.02 11.47 9.01
N SER A 36 -1.25 11.97 9.14
CA SER A 36 -1.70 12.62 10.37
C SER A 36 -1.76 11.67 11.58
N ASN A 37 -1.88 10.37 11.33
CA ASN A 37 -1.75 9.31 12.33
C ASN A 37 -1.50 7.95 11.67
N GLU A 38 -0.97 7.02 12.45
CA GLU A 38 -0.67 5.65 12.03
C GLU A 38 -1.90 4.87 11.54
N LEU A 39 -3.07 5.08 12.18
CA LEU A 39 -4.31 4.43 11.76
C LEU A 39 -4.72 4.83 10.33
N GLY A 40 -4.52 6.10 9.96
CA GLY A 40 -4.78 6.63 8.62
C GLY A 40 -3.84 6.01 7.59
N ARG A 41 -2.55 5.88 7.93
CA ARG A 41 -1.56 5.19 7.09
C ARG A 41 -1.96 3.74 6.83
N GLN A 42 -2.30 3.00 7.88
CA GLN A 42 -2.71 1.59 7.76
C GLN A 42 -3.98 1.42 6.95
N ARG A 43 -5.00 2.27 7.16
CA ARG A 43 -6.24 2.24 6.38
C ARG A 43 -5.97 2.49 4.90
N TYR A 44 -5.12 3.46 4.59
CA TYR A 44 -4.75 3.77 3.22
C TYR A 44 -3.92 2.65 2.57
N ALA A 45 -2.96 2.06 3.28
CA ALA A 45 -2.22 0.89 2.80
C ALA A 45 -3.15 -0.28 2.46
N ARG A 46 -4.10 -0.60 3.34
CA ARG A 46 -5.11 -1.65 3.10
C ARG A 46 -5.97 -1.36 1.88
N TYR A 47 -6.36 -0.10 1.70
CA TYR A 47 -7.12 0.33 0.53
C TYR A 47 -6.34 0.08 -0.77
N ILE A 48 -5.09 0.52 -0.86
CA ILE A 48 -4.26 0.29 -2.06
C ILE A 48 -4.05 -1.22 -2.30
N HIS A 49 -3.78 -1.99 -1.25
CA HIS A 49 -3.64 -3.44 -1.34
C HIS A 49 -4.90 -4.11 -1.89
N ALA A 50 -6.08 -3.72 -1.39
CA ALA A 50 -7.36 -4.27 -1.83
C ALA A 50 -7.62 -3.96 -3.31
N VAL A 51 -7.33 -2.71 -3.75
CA VAL A 51 -7.47 -2.33 -5.16
C VAL A 51 -6.48 -3.11 -6.04
N GLY A 52 -5.21 -3.21 -5.64
CA GLY A 52 -4.20 -3.98 -6.38
C GLY A 52 -4.60 -5.45 -6.54
N CYS A 53 -5.09 -6.08 -5.47
CA CYS A 53 -5.59 -7.45 -5.51
C CYS A 53 -6.82 -7.59 -6.42
N LEU A 54 -7.78 -6.65 -6.34
CA LEU A 54 -8.99 -6.68 -7.17
C LEU A 54 -8.66 -6.61 -8.67
N GLN A 55 -7.68 -5.78 -9.05
CA GLN A 55 -7.36 -5.53 -10.45
C GLN A 55 -6.39 -6.52 -11.06
N TYR A 56 -5.36 -6.90 -10.30
CA TYR A 56 -4.21 -7.62 -10.84
C TYR A 56 -3.97 -8.97 -10.14
N GLY A 57 -4.68 -9.26 -9.05
CA GLY A 57 -4.64 -10.53 -8.33
C GLY A 57 -3.22 -10.97 -7.98
N ASP A 58 -2.88 -12.20 -8.36
CA ASP A 58 -1.59 -12.83 -8.06
C ASP A 58 -0.39 -12.06 -8.60
N LYS A 59 -0.53 -11.32 -9.71
CA LYS A 59 0.57 -10.54 -10.28
C LYS A 59 1.00 -9.42 -9.34
N PHE A 60 0.04 -8.72 -8.74
CA PHE A 60 0.32 -7.68 -7.75
C PHE A 60 0.98 -8.28 -6.51
N LEU A 61 0.47 -9.42 -6.02
CA LEU A 61 1.05 -10.11 -4.87
C LEU A 61 2.48 -10.58 -5.13
N ALA A 62 2.77 -11.12 -6.32
CA ALA A 62 4.12 -11.57 -6.68
C ALA A 62 5.14 -10.42 -6.71
N ASP A 63 4.75 -9.24 -7.16
CA ASP A 63 5.62 -8.06 -7.18
C ASP A 63 5.90 -7.56 -5.75
N LEU A 64 4.90 -7.58 -4.86
CA LEU A 64 5.09 -7.29 -3.44
C LEU A 64 6.03 -8.29 -2.77
N GLU A 65 5.86 -9.59 -3.04
CA GLU A 65 6.72 -10.64 -2.49
C GLU A 65 8.18 -10.50 -2.94
N THR A 66 8.39 -10.10 -4.20
CA THR A 66 9.73 -9.78 -4.71
C THR A 66 10.35 -8.61 -3.93
N ALA A 67 9.57 -7.55 -3.66
CA ALA A 67 10.03 -6.42 -2.86
C ALA A 67 10.37 -6.84 -1.42
N TYR A 68 9.56 -7.70 -0.78
CA TYR A 68 9.86 -8.19 0.57
C TYR A 68 11.11 -9.09 0.61
N ALA A 69 11.26 -9.97 -0.38
CA ALA A 69 12.42 -10.86 -0.49
C ALA A 69 13.73 -10.08 -0.67
N SER A 70 13.68 -8.86 -1.22
CA SER A 70 14.85 -7.98 -1.34
C SER A 70 15.36 -7.45 0.01
N GLY A 71 14.54 -7.50 1.07
CA GLY A 71 14.88 -6.98 2.40
C GLY A 71 14.84 -5.44 2.52
N VAL A 72 14.56 -4.71 1.44
CA VAL A 72 14.46 -3.24 1.44
C VAL A 72 13.20 -2.76 2.16
N VAL A 73 12.11 -3.53 2.08
CA VAL A 73 10.82 -3.20 2.69
C VAL A 73 10.38 -4.34 3.59
N GLN A 74 10.03 -4.04 4.84
CA GLN A 74 9.42 -5.04 5.73
C GLN A 74 7.96 -5.30 5.34
N ARG A 75 7.55 -6.57 5.41
CA ARG A 75 6.16 -6.94 5.19
C ARG A 75 5.29 -6.28 6.27
N PRO A 76 4.31 -5.44 5.89
CA PRO A 76 3.43 -4.83 6.87
C PRO A 76 2.56 -5.90 7.53
N ALA A 77 2.52 -5.88 8.86
CA ALA A 77 1.51 -6.62 9.59
C ALA A 77 0.20 -5.84 9.52
N PHE A 78 -0.84 -6.43 8.92
CA PHE A 78 -2.21 -5.93 9.07
C PHE A 78 -2.88 -6.71 10.19
N PRO A 79 -2.75 -6.28 11.46
CA PRO A 79 -3.50 -6.93 12.53
C PRO A 79 -4.99 -6.82 12.19
N VAL A 80 -5.62 -7.96 11.98
CA VAL A 80 -7.07 -8.08 11.95
C VAL A 80 -7.46 -7.98 13.42
N GLY A 81 -7.73 -6.77 13.89
CA GLY A 81 -7.76 -6.47 15.32
C GLY A 81 -8.72 -7.36 16.10
N GLU A 82 -8.35 -7.68 17.34
CA GLU A 82 -9.34 -7.77 18.41
C GLU A 82 -10.01 -6.39 18.49
N VAL A 83 -11.30 -6.38 18.22
CA VAL A 83 -12.16 -5.22 18.40
C VAL A 83 -12.36 -5.09 19.92
N ALA A 84 -11.87 -3.99 20.52
CA ALA A 84 -12.24 -3.62 21.88
C ALA A 84 -13.67 -3.09 21.94
#